data_AF-A0A954ETW2-F1
#
_entry.id   AF-A0A954ETW2-F1
#
_cell.length_a   1.000
_cell.length_b   1.000
_cell.length_c   1.000
_cell.angle_alpha   90.00
_cell.angle_beta   90.00
_cell.angle_gamma   90.00
#
_symmetry.space_group_name_H-M   'P 1'
#
loop_
_entity.id
_entity.type
_entity.pdbx_description
1 polymer ?
#
loop_
_entity_poly.entity_id
_entity_poly.type
_entity_poly.pdbx_seq_one_letter_code
_entity_poly.pdbx_strand_id
1 'polypeptide(L)'
;MRNLLTAAAGANASEFRRAVEDIEQQSGDNPSFKVRAGIGQFFLGQPHRAIENLEGCKDGIGHFYLAHAYYTLGQFEKAEKEFEAAATAGYQATESTLRRAGCLRKQGKLDEAEKAIRSTGGDGARLAEYSYQMGCILADRGDTFGAIEYFERSVDMDPHHQRALFALAVQNSRHGDDEEAIQLYERCLSRPPFYLGALLNLGLLYEDKENYLSAQYCFERVLKYDPNNERALLYLKDIEATSDMYYDEESVKQQQKMEQLLNRPVTDFELSVRSRNCLATMGIDTLGDLTEISEQELLSGKNFGETSLVEVRELMRTHGLTIGQYLHEKQREPNVEFRDLSPEEQAKLALPVSELNLSVRSRKCMNRLGIATLGELVNRTPDELLSAKNFGVTSLNEIRDRLGDHGLKLRND
;
A
#
# COMPACT_ATOMS: atom_id res chain seq x y z
N MET A 1 -1.39 -26.89 9.92
CA MET A 1 -0.37 -25.87 9.56
C MET A 1 -0.93 -24.46 9.52
N ARG A 2 -1.95 -24.17 8.71
CA ARG A 2 -2.54 -22.81 8.57
C ARG A 2 -2.97 -22.19 9.92
N ASN A 3 -3.52 -22.98 10.83
CA ASN A 3 -3.89 -22.53 12.19
C ASN A 3 -2.68 -22.26 13.09
N LEU A 4 -1.55 -22.95 12.88
CA LEU A 4 -0.33 -22.78 13.69
C LEU A 4 0.39 -21.48 13.33
N LEU A 5 0.50 -21.16 12.04
CA LEU A 5 1.08 -19.90 11.57
C LEU A 5 0.27 -18.68 12.04
N THR A 6 -1.06 -18.75 11.92
CA THR A 6 -1.93 -17.67 12.41
C THR A 6 -1.88 -17.55 13.93
N ALA A 7 -1.81 -18.67 14.66
CA ALA A 7 -1.64 -18.65 16.11
C ALA A 7 -0.29 -18.07 16.53
N ALA A 8 0.80 -18.41 15.84
CA ALA A 8 2.15 -17.94 16.13
C ALA A 8 2.36 -16.44 15.87
N ALA A 9 1.61 -15.86 14.91
CA ALA A 9 1.79 -14.47 14.48
C ALA A 9 0.62 -13.54 14.80
N GLY A 10 -0.49 -14.05 15.36
CA GLY A 10 -1.72 -13.31 15.64
C GLY A 10 -1.91 -12.98 17.13
N ALA A 11 -3.16 -12.67 17.52
CA ALA A 11 -3.52 -12.32 18.91
C ALA A 11 -3.15 -13.39 19.94
N ASN A 12 -3.07 -14.66 19.51
CA ASN A 12 -2.76 -15.80 20.36
C ASN A 12 -1.25 -16.14 20.37
N ALA A 13 -0.37 -15.27 19.86
CA ALA A 13 1.07 -15.54 19.77
C ALA A 13 1.73 -15.79 21.13
N SER A 14 1.26 -15.11 22.19
CA SER A 14 1.73 -15.33 23.56
C SER A 14 1.33 -16.70 24.09
N GLU A 15 0.08 -17.11 23.87
CA GLU A 15 -0.43 -18.44 24.24
C GLU A 15 0.26 -19.54 23.46
N PHE A 16 0.47 -19.34 22.15
CA PHE A 16 1.20 -20.28 21.30
C PHE A 16 2.64 -20.45 21.76
N ARG A 17 3.34 -19.35 22.05
CA ARG A 17 4.71 -19.39 22.60
C ARG A 17 4.78 -20.18 23.90
N ARG A 18 3.87 -19.89 24.83
CA ARG A 18 3.78 -20.61 26.11
C ARG A 18 3.52 -22.10 25.90
N ALA A 19 2.60 -22.46 25.00
CA ALA A 19 2.32 -23.86 24.69
C ALA A 19 3.54 -24.58 24.11
N VAL A 20 4.33 -23.93 23.26
CA VAL A 20 5.58 -24.50 22.72
C VAL A 20 6.62 -24.69 23.82
N GLU A 21 6.78 -23.71 24.72
CA GLU A 21 7.67 -23.81 25.88
C GLU A 21 7.26 -24.93 26.84
N ASP A 22 5.96 -25.07 27.12
CA ASP A 22 5.43 -26.14 27.96
C ASP A 22 5.69 -27.54 27.34
N ILE A 23 5.51 -27.67 26.01
CA ILE A 23 5.82 -28.93 25.29
C ILE A 23 7.31 -29.24 25.36
N GLU A 24 8.17 -28.24 25.20
CA GLU A 24 9.62 -28.40 25.26
C GLU A 24 10.08 -28.83 26.66
N GLN A 25 9.55 -28.23 27.73
CA GLN A 25 9.85 -28.65 29.10
C GLN A 25 9.38 -30.08 29.40
N GLN A 26 8.23 -30.47 28.87
CA GLN A 26 7.70 -31.83 29.01
C GLN A 26 8.38 -32.84 28.09
N SER A 27 9.17 -32.38 27.11
CA SER A 27 9.70 -33.25 26.06
C SER A 27 10.69 -34.27 26.60
N GLY A 28 11.53 -33.89 27.57
CA GLY A 28 12.60 -34.76 28.09
C GLY A 28 13.37 -35.41 26.93
N ASP A 29 13.37 -36.74 26.84
CA ASP A 29 13.90 -37.52 25.72
C ASP A 29 12.83 -38.13 24.79
N ASN A 30 11.56 -37.74 24.94
CA ASN A 30 10.48 -38.24 24.10
C ASN A 30 10.56 -37.66 22.68
N PRO A 31 10.83 -38.48 21.64
CA PRO A 31 11.03 -37.99 20.28
C PRO A 31 9.81 -37.26 19.70
N SER A 32 8.59 -37.68 20.06
CA SER A 32 7.35 -37.07 19.55
C SER A 32 7.14 -35.65 20.08
N PHE A 33 7.44 -35.43 21.36
CA PHE A 33 7.35 -34.10 21.95
C PHE A 33 8.47 -33.18 21.45
N LYS A 34 9.70 -33.69 21.27
CA LYS A 34 10.78 -32.94 20.64
C LYS A 34 10.41 -32.46 19.24
N VAL A 35 9.83 -33.32 18.40
CA VAL A 35 9.36 -32.92 17.06
C VAL A 35 8.31 -31.83 17.13
N ARG A 36 7.31 -31.94 18.03
CA ARG A 36 6.28 -30.91 18.20
C ARG A 36 6.86 -29.58 18.69
N ALA A 37 7.77 -29.61 19.67
CA ALA A 37 8.46 -28.43 20.16
C ALA A 37 9.25 -27.75 19.05
N GLY A 38 10.04 -28.53 18.29
CA GLY A 38 10.85 -28.01 17.20
C GLY A 38 10.04 -27.40 16.05
N ILE A 39 8.91 -28.02 15.67
CA ILE A 39 7.97 -27.43 14.71
C ILE A 39 7.40 -26.11 15.25
N GLY A 40 7.03 -26.08 16.54
CA GLY A 40 6.56 -24.86 17.21
C GLY A 40 7.59 -23.74 17.17
N GLN A 41 8.84 -24.04 17.50
CA GLN A 41 9.96 -23.09 17.48
C GLN A 41 10.25 -22.57 16.07
N PHE A 42 10.13 -23.42 15.05
CA PHE A 42 10.25 -22.98 13.66
C PHE A 42 9.19 -21.91 13.33
N PHE A 43 7.93 -22.12 13.74
CA PHE A 43 6.86 -21.13 13.54
C PHE A 43 7.00 -19.87 14.40
N LEU A 44 7.72 -19.94 15.52
CA LEU A 44 8.11 -18.78 16.32
C LEU A 44 9.31 -18.01 15.73
N GLY A 45 9.84 -18.43 14.58
CA GLY A 45 11.00 -17.80 13.95
C GLY A 45 12.32 -18.11 14.65
N GLN A 46 12.42 -19.25 15.34
CA GLN A 46 13.60 -19.69 16.09
C GLN A 46 14.24 -20.92 15.41
N PRO A 47 14.84 -20.78 14.21
CA PRO A 47 15.33 -21.92 13.43
C PRO A 47 16.46 -22.70 14.12
N HIS A 48 17.31 -22.05 14.93
CA HIS A 48 18.35 -22.73 15.69
C HIS A 48 17.78 -23.72 16.72
N ARG A 49 16.82 -23.28 17.54
CA ARG A 49 16.17 -24.14 18.53
C ARG A 49 15.34 -25.24 17.86
N ALA A 50 14.69 -24.90 16.74
CA ALA A 50 13.98 -25.88 15.93
C ALA A 50 14.90 -27.02 15.48
N ILE A 51 16.12 -26.71 15.05
CA ILE A 51 17.13 -27.73 14.68
C ILE A 51 17.50 -28.58 15.90
N GLU A 52 17.83 -27.97 17.04
CA GLU A 52 18.19 -28.72 18.27
C GLU A 52 17.12 -29.75 18.67
N ASN A 53 15.84 -29.41 18.49
CA ASN A 53 14.73 -30.30 18.83
C ASN A 53 14.37 -31.30 17.71
N LEU A 54 14.66 -30.98 16.45
CA LEU A 54 14.32 -31.85 15.30
C LEU A 54 15.48 -32.75 14.88
N GLU A 55 16.71 -32.49 15.31
CA GLU A 55 17.86 -33.35 15.04
C GLU A 55 17.62 -34.79 15.53
N GLY A 56 17.87 -35.75 14.64
CA GLY A 56 17.63 -37.17 14.93
C GLY A 56 16.17 -37.62 14.87
N CYS A 57 15.25 -36.76 14.40
CA CYS A 57 13.89 -37.18 14.06
C CYS A 57 13.90 -38.28 12.98
N LYS A 58 12.85 -39.10 12.98
CA LYS A 58 12.69 -40.25 12.05
C LYS A 58 11.41 -40.17 11.23
N ASP A 59 10.53 -39.23 11.57
CA ASP A 59 9.25 -39.03 10.94
C ASP A 59 9.35 -37.97 9.85
N GLY A 60 8.61 -38.17 8.76
CA GLY A 60 8.73 -37.31 7.58
C GLY A 60 8.36 -35.85 7.82
N ILE A 61 7.47 -35.56 8.78
CA ILE A 61 7.13 -34.19 9.17
C ILE A 61 8.30 -33.51 9.90
N GLY A 62 9.01 -34.24 10.76
CA GLY A 62 10.21 -33.74 11.43
C GLY A 62 11.29 -33.36 10.43
N HIS A 63 11.60 -34.26 9.50
CA HIS A 63 12.55 -34.02 8.41
C HIS A 63 12.15 -32.79 7.57
N PHE A 64 10.85 -32.65 7.24
CA PHE A 64 10.36 -31.52 6.46
C PHE A 64 10.62 -30.17 7.13
N TYR A 65 10.31 -30.04 8.43
CA TYR A 65 10.53 -28.80 9.16
C TYR A 65 11.99 -28.57 9.53
N LEU A 66 12.77 -29.63 9.73
CA LEU A 66 14.21 -29.54 9.90
C LEU A 66 14.88 -29.01 8.63
N ALA A 67 14.45 -29.49 7.45
CA ALA A 67 14.89 -28.99 6.17
C ALA A 67 14.60 -27.50 5.99
N HIS A 68 13.39 -27.06 6.38
CA HIS A 68 13.03 -25.66 6.38
C HIS A 68 13.88 -24.81 7.31
N ALA A 69 14.18 -25.29 8.52
CA ALA A 69 15.05 -24.58 9.46
C ALA A 69 16.48 -24.44 8.91
N TYR A 70 17.04 -25.51 8.34
CA TYR A 70 18.34 -25.46 7.66
C TYR A 70 18.34 -24.50 6.47
N TYR A 71 17.27 -24.50 5.66
CA TYR A 71 17.14 -23.59 4.53
C TYR A 71 17.13 -22.12 4.98
N THR A 72 16.41 -21.79 6.06
CA THR A 72 16.38 -20.43 6.63
C THR A 72 17.76 -19.98 7.11
N LEU A 73 18.58 -20.89 7.63
CA LEU A 73 19.96 -20.62 8.05
C LEU A 73 20.99 -20.67 6.91
N GLY A 74 20.55 -20.87 5.66
CA GLY A 74 21.45 -20.97 4.51
C GLY A 74 22.24 -22.28 4.42
N GLN A 75 21.94 -23.28 5.25
CA GLN A 75 22.58 -24.59 5.24
C GLN A 75 21.95 -25.49 4.18
N PHE A 76 22.06 -25.10 2.91
CA PHE A 76 21.31 -25.69 1.79
C PHE A 76 21.62 -27.17 1.54
N GLU A 77 22.84 -27.62 1.80
CA GLU A 77 23.22 -29.04 1.66
C GLU A 77 22.53 -29.94 2.68
N LYS A 78 22.41 -29.47 3.93
CA LYS A 78 21.67 -30.20 4.97
C LYS A 78 20.18 -30.16 4.67
N ALA A 79 19.65 -28.99 4.30
CA ALA A 79 18.25 -28.84 3.93
C ALA A 79 17.85 -29.79 2.79
N GLU A 80 18.71 -29.94 1.78
CA GLU A 80 18.47 -30.87 0.67
C GLU A 80 18.29 -32.32 1.15
N LYS A 81 19.20 -32.82 2.00
CA LYS A 81 19.14 -34.19 2.55
C LYS A 81 17.88 -34.41 3.37
N GLU A 82 17.49 -33.42 4.17
CA GLU A 82 16.30 -33.52 5.02
C GLU A 82 15.00 -33.47 4.19
N PHE A 83 14.93 -32.68 3.10
CA PHE A 83 13.79 -32.75 2.19
C PHE A 83 13.71 -34.10 1.44
N GLU A 84 14.85 -34.68 1.07
CA GLU A 84 14.91 -36.02 0.49
C GLU A 84 14.44 -37.09 1.49
N ALA A 85 14.84 -36.99 2.75
CA ALA A 85 14.38 -37.87 3.83
C ALA A 85 12.87 -37.73 4.07
N ALA A 86 12.35 -36.49 4.07
CA ALA A 86 10.91 -36.23 4.19
C ALA A 86 10.11 -36.86 3.03
N ALA A 87 10.61 -36.74 1.80
CA ALA A 87 10.00 -37.34 0.62
C ALA A 87 10.03 -38.87 0.68
N THR A 88 11.15 -39.46 1.08
CA THR A 88 11.33 -40.92 1.24
C THR A 88 10.41 -41.48 2.33
N ALA A 89 10.19 -40.72 3.40
CA ALA A 89 9.23 -41.04 4.46
C ALA A 89 7.76 -40.81 4.05
N GLY A 90 7.50 -40.38 2.81
CA GLY A 90 6.16 -40.16 2.25
C GLY A 90 5.46 -38.88 2.72
N TYR A 91 6.14 -38.01 3.46
CA TYR A 91 5.55 -36.76 3.93
C TYR A 91 5.59 -35.71 2.82
N GLN A 92 4.41 -35.39 2.29
CA GLN A 92 4.24 -34.42 1.21
C GLN A 92 5.27 -34.63 0.08
N ALA A 93 5.50 -35.87 -0.34
CA ALA A 93 6.68 -36.26 -1.12
C ALA A 93 6.93 -35.39 -2.37
N THR A 94 5.88 -35.03 -3.09
CA THR A 94 5.94 -34.11 -4.23
C THR A 94 6.41 -32.72 -3.82
N GLU A 95 5.81 -32.12 -2.79
CA GLU A 95 6.19 -30.80 -2.27
C GLU A 95 7.61 -30.80 -1.70
N SER A 96 7.98 -31.84 -0.94
CA SER A 96 9.34 -32.05 -0.43
C SER A 96 10.36 -32.10 -1.57
N THR A 97 10.04 -32.77 -2.68
CA THR A 97 10.90 -32.81 -3.88
C THR A 97 11.02 -31.44 -4.56
N LEU A 98 9.92 -30.67 -4.66
CA LEU A 98 9.95 -29.31 -5.19
C LEU A 98 10.78 -28.36 -4.31
N ARG A 99 10.65 -28.47 -2.98
CA ARG A 99 11.43 -27.67 -2.02
C ARG A 99 12.91 -28.05 -2.00
N ARG A 100 13.22 -29.34 -2.19
CA ARG A 100 14.59 -29.83 -2.41
C ARG A 100 15.22 -29.16 -3.65
N ALA A 101 14.48 -29.01 -4.74
CA ALA A 101 14.97 -28.30 -5.93
C ALA A 101 15.34 -26.84 -5.62
N GLY A 102 14.61 -26.17 -4.73
CA GLY A 102 14.99 -24.85 -4.22
C GLY A 102 16.35 -24.85 -3.50
N CYS A 103 16.71 -25.94 -2.79
CA CYS A 103 18.02 -26.10 -2.17
C CYS A 103 19.12 -26.30 -3.21
N LEU A 104 18.90 -27.18 -4.20
CA LEU A 104 19.82 -27.40 -5.32
C LEU A 104 20.11 -26.10 -6.08
N ARG A 105 19.07 -25.30 -6.35
CA ARG A 105 19.18 -23.98 -6.97
C ARG A 105 20.08 -23.05 -6.15
N LYS A 106 19.89 -22.98 -4.83
CA LYS A 106 20.73 -22.15 -3.94
C LYS A 106 22.19 -22.61 -3.85
N GLN A 107 22.47 -23.87 -4.19
CA GLN A 107 23.83 -24.38 -4.36
C GLN A 107 24.41 -24.11 -5.77
N GLY A 108 23.68 -23.44 -6.66
CA GLY A 108 24.09 -23.17 -8.05
C GLY A 108 23.82 -24.32 -9.03
N LYS A 109 23.21 -25.42 -8.58
CA LYS A 109 22.93 -26.62 -9.39
C LYS A 109 21.59 -26.48 -10.13
N LEU A 110 21.51 -25.51 -11.04
CA LEU A 110 20.26 -25.13 -11.72
C LEU A 110 19.65 -26.28 -12.55
N ASP A 111 20.48 -27.03 -13.28
CA ASP A 111 20.00 -28.12 -14.15
C ASP A 111 19.48 -29.32 -13.33
N GLU A 112 20.14 -29.62 -12.21
CA GLU A 112 19.67 -30.65 -11.28
C GLU A 112 18.36 -30.24 -10.61
N ALA A 113 18.23 -28.97 -10.22
CA ALA A 113 17.01 -28.42 -9.66
C ALA A 113 15.84 -28.54 -10.66
N GLU A 114 16.06 -28.16 -11.92
CA GLU A 114 15.03 -28.27 -12.96
C GLU A 114 14.63 -29.73 -13.20
N LYS A 115 15.60 -30.64 -13.27
CA LYS A 115 15.35 -32.08 -13.43
C LYS A 115 14.54 -32.63 -12.26
N ALA A 116 14.86 -32.24 -11.02
CA ALA A 116 14.11 -32.65 -9.84
C ALA A 116 12.66 -32.16 -9.90
N ILE A 117 12.43 -30.90 -10.28
CA ILE A 117 11.08 -30.35 -10.46
C ILE A 117 10.33 -31.15 -11.53
N ARG A 118 10.92 -31.36 -12.71
CA ARG A 118 10.28 -32.09 -13.81
C ARG A 118 9.97 -33.56 -13.47
N SER A 119 10.77 -34.21 -12.62
CA SER A 119 10.51 -35.59 -12.19
C SER A 119 9.23 -35.77 -11.38
N THR A 120 8.67 -34.68 -10.82
CA THR A 120 7.39 -34.72 -10.11
C THR A 120 6.18 -34.86 -11.04
N GLY A 121 6.37 -34.73 -12.36
CA GLY A 121 5.36 -34.98 -13.37
C GLY A 121 4.09 -34.13 -13.19
N GLY A 122 2.94 -34.73 -13.53
CA GLY A 122 1.64 -34.06 -13.47
C GLY A 122 1.19 -33.68 -12.06
N ASP A 123 1.63 -34.43 -11.04
CA ASP A 123 1.27 -34.14 -9.64
C ASP A 123 1.96 -32.89 -9.15
N GLY A 124 3.24 -32.70 -9.48
CA GLY A 124 3.95 -31.47 -9.16
C GLY A 124 3.41 -30.27 -9.94
N ALA A 125 3.12 -30.43 -11.24
CA ALA A 125 2.60 -29.35 -12.08
C ALA A 125 1.24 -28.76 -11.62
N ARG A 126 0.55 -29.45 -10.69
CA ARG A 126 -0.70 -29.00 -10.03
C ARG A 126 -0.47 -28.27 -8.70
N LEU A 127 0.77 -28.15 -8.23
CA LEU A 127 1.13 -27.39 -7.03
C LEU A 127 1.68 -26.02 -7.41
N ALA A 128 1.25 -24.96 -6.72
CA ALA A 128 1.80 -23.62 -6.88
C ALA A 128 3.33 -23.58 -6.70
N GLU A 129 3.86 -24.39 -5.77
CA GLU A 129 5.30 -24.51 -5.51
C GLU A 129 6.09 -24.92 -6.76
N TYR A 130 5.52 -25.71 -7.68
CA TYR A 130 6.20 -26.09 -8.91
C TYR A 130 6.50 -24.85 -9.76
N SER A 131 5.47 -24.03 -9.98
CA SER A 131 5.57 -22.83 -10.79
C SER A 131 6.50 -21.81 -10.12
N TYR A 132 6.42 -21.66 -8.80
CA TYR A 132 7.34 -20.81 -8.04
C TYR A 132 8.81 -21.23 -8.20
N GLN A 133 9.11 -22.52 -8.04
CA GLN A 133 10.49 -23.01 -8.14
C GLN A 133 11.02 -22.90 -9.58
N MET A 134 10.19 -23.15 -10.59
CA MET A 134 10.56 -22.97 -11.99
C MET A 134 10.83 -21.50 -12.32
N GLY A 135 9.97 -20.58 -11.85
CA GLY A 135 10.19 -19.15 -12.00
C GLY A 135 11.48 -18.68 -11.34
N CYS A 136 11.81 -19.23 -10.16
CA CYS A 136 13.09 -18.97 -9.51
C CYS A 136 14.31 -19.44 -10.32
N ILE A 137 14.23 -20.61 -10.99
CA ILE A 137 15.31 -21.10 -11.85
C ILE A 137 15.48 -20.21 -13.07
N LEU A 138 14.38 -19.81 -13.72
CA LEU A 138 14.41 -18.92 -14.88
C LEU A 138 14.99 -17.54 -14.52
N ALA A 139 14.60 -17.00 -13.37
CA ALA A 139 15.16 -15.74 -12.87
C ALA A 139 16.68 -15.84 -12.65
N ASP A 140 17.17 -16.95 -12.06
CA ASP A 140 18.60 -17.17 -11.84
C ASP A 140 19.37 -17.38 -13.16
N ARG A 141 18.70 -17.85 -14.22
CA ARG A 141 19.25 -17.93 -15.60
C ARG A 141 19.18 -16.61 -16.37
N GLY A 142 18.54 -15.58 -15.82
CA GLY A 142 18.33 -14.29 -16.48
C GLY A 142 17.15 -14.24 -17.46
N ASP A 143 16.32 -15.28 -17.51
CA ASP A 143 15.06 -15.25 -18.27
C ASP A 143 13.96 -14.62 -17.40
N THR A 144 13.90 -13.29 -17.42
CA THR A 144 12.98 -12.57 -16.56
C THR A 144 11.53 -12.72 -16.98
N PHE A 145 11.23 -12.71 -18.28
CA PHE A 145 9.85 -12.83 -18.76
C PHE A 145 9.28 -14.23 -18.46
N GLY A 146 10.09 -15.28 -18.69
CA GLY A 146 9.71 -16.63 -18.29
C GLY A 146 9.53 -16.74 -16.77
N ALA A 147 10.39 -16.09 -15.98
CA ALA A 147 10.23 -16.07 -14.53
C ALA A 147 8.89 -15.43 -14.09
N ILE A 148 8.52 -14.29 -14.67
CA ILE A 148 7.26 -13.60 -14.40
C ILE A 148 6.06 -14.52 -14.71
N GLU A 149 6.02 -15.13 -15.90
CA GLU A 149 4.94 -16.04 -16.30
C GLU A 149 4.75 -17.19 -15.29
N TYR A 150 5.84 -17.80 -14.85
CA TYR A 150 5.79 -18.88 -13.86
C TYR A 150 5.42 -18.38 -12.46
N PHE A 151 5.80 -17.17 -12.06
CA PHE A 151 5.35 -16.59 -10.80
C PHE A 151 3.87 -16.22 -10.83
N GLU A 152 3.37 -15.64 -11.92
CA GLU A 152 1.94 -15.38 -12.13
C GLU A 152 1.14 -16.69 -12.03
N ARG A 153 1.58 -17.73 -12.74
CA ARG A 153 0.96 -19.05 -12.63
C ARG A 153 0.96 -19.60 -11.20
N SER A 154 2.03 -19.38 -10.43
CA SER A 154 2.05 -19.78 -9.01
C SER A 154 1.00 -19.02 -8.20
N VAL A 155 0.84 -17.72 -8.44
CA VAL A 155 -0.12 -16.85 -7.74
C VAL A 155 -1.55 -17.15 -8.17
N ASP A 156 -1.79 -17.54 -9.42
CA ASP A 156 -3.12 -17.98 -9.89
C ASP A 156 -3.57 -19.27 -9.22
N MET A 157 -2.63 -20.21 -9.02
CA MET A 157 -2.89 -21.49 -8.36
C MET A 157 -3.06 -21.35 -6.84
N ASP A 158 -2.27 -20.48 -6.21
CA ASP A 158 -2.43 -20.10 -4.82
C ASP A 158 -2.29 -18.56 -4.67
N PRO A 159 -3.42 -17.83 -4.59
CA PRO A 159 -3.43 -16.37 -4.48
C PRO A 159 -2.72 -15.80 -3.25
N HIS A 160 -2.34 -16.66 -2.29
CA HIS A 160 -1.65 -16.31 -1.06
C HIS A 160 -0.26 -16.95 -0.97
N HIS A 161 0.30 -17.45 -2.08
CA HIS A 161 1.64 -17.99 -2.11
C HIS A 161 2.69 -16.88 -1.94
N GLN A 162 2.98 -16.52 -0.70
CA GLN A 162 3.76 -15.34 -0.34
C GLN A 162 5.12 -15.26 -1.01
N ARG A 163 5.84 -16.39 -1.13
CA ARG A 163 7.15 -16.39 -1.81
C ARG A 163 7.03 -16.04 -3.29
N ALA A 164 5.94 -16.44 -3.95
CA ALA A 164 5.69 -16.10 -5.34
C ALA A 164 5.20 -14.66 -5.48
N LEU A 165 4.31 -14.20 -4.58
CA LEU A 165 3.90 -12.79 -4.52
C LEU A 165 5.11 -11.86 -4.34
N PHE A 166 6.00 -12.17 -3.39
CA PHE A 166 7.24 -11.41 -3.17
C PHE A 166 8.15 -11.46 -4.40
N ALA A 167 8.39 -12.63 -4.99
CA ALA A 167 9.25 -12.75 -6.16
C ALA A 167 8.69 -11.99 -7.37
N LEU A 168 7.38 -12.10 -7.62
CA LEU A 168 6.70 -11.38 -8.69
C LEU A 168 6.75 -9.86 -8.46
N ALA A 169 6.56 -9.39 -7.22
CA ALA A 169 6.67 -7.99 -6.86
C ALA A 169 8.09 -7.45 -7.11
N VAL A 170 9.12 -8.22 -6.76
CA VAL A 170 10.52 -7.87 -7.04
C VAL A 170 10.78 -7.75 -8.54
N GLN A 171 10.24 -8.66 -9.36
CA GLN A 171 10.41 -8.56 -10.81
C GLN A 171 9.68 -7.32 -11.37
N ASN A 172 8.43 -7.09 -10.99
CA ASN A 172 7.66 -5.91 -11.44
C ASN A 172 8.37 -4.60 -11.07
N SER A 173 8.81 -4.46 -9.82
CA SER A 173 9.54 -3.26 -9.36
C SER A 173 10.84 -3.04 -10.15
N ARG A 174 11.61 -4.10 -10.44
CA ARG A 174 12.83 -3.99 -11.26
C ARG A 174 12.58 -3.58 -12.71
N HIS A 175 11.35 -3.76 -13.20
CA HIS A 175 10.94 -3.40 -14.54
C HIS A 175 10.13 -2.09 -14.61
N GLY A 176 10.01 -1.38 -13.49
CA GLY A 176 9.31 -0.09 -13.42
C GLY A 176 7.79 -0.19 -13.26
N ASP A 177 7.26 -1.40 -13.05
CA ASP A 177 5.84 -1.65 -12.82
C ASP A 177 5.50 -1.46 -11.32
N ASP A 178 5.82 -0.29 -10.78
CA ASP A 178 5.79 -0.01 -9.33
C ASP A 178 4.39 -0.12 -8.71
N GLU A 179 3.33 0.28 -9.42
CA GLU A 179 1.96 0.14 -8.91
C GLU A 179 1.55 -1.32 -8.73
N GLU A 180 1.98 -2.21 -9.64
CA GLU A 180 1.70 -3.64 -9.54
C GLU A 180 2.56 -4.26 -8.43
N ALA A 181 3.83 -3.86 -8.34
CA ALA A 181 4.72 -4.30 -7.27
C ALA A 181 4.17 -3.96 -5.88
N ILE A 182 3.63 -2.75 -5.68
CA ILE A 182 2.98 -2.34 -4.43
C ILE A 182 1.81 -3.28 -4.09
N GLN A 183 0.90 -3.52 -5.04
CA GLN A 183 -0.25 -4.41 -4.80
C GLN A 183 0.18 -5.84 -4.46
N LEU A 184 1.23 -6.33 -5.11
CA LEU A 184 1.78 -7.66 -4.85
C LEU A 184 2.48 -7.74 -3.47
N TYR A 185 3.21 -6.70 -3.06
CA TYR A 185 3.78 -6.61 -1.70
C TYR A 185 2.69 -6.51 -0.63
N GLU A 186 1.66 -5.69 -0.82
CA GLU A 186 0.50 -5.60 0.09
C GLU A 186 -0.20 -6.96 0.22
N ARG A 187 -0.43 -7.67 -0.89
CA ARG A 187 -0.97 -9.03 -0.89
C ARG A 187 -0.05 -10.01 -0.17
N CYS A 188 1.26 -9.92 -0.38
CA CYS A 188 2.25 -10.74 0.32
C CYS A 188 2.18 -10.53 1.85
N LEU A 189 1.89 -9.31 2.29
CA LEU A 189 1.80 -8.91 3.69
C LEU A 189 0.40 -9.06 4.30
N SER A 190 -0.62 -9.41 3.50
CA SER A 190 -2.00 -9.59 3.96
C SER A 190 -2.18 -10.72 4.98
N ARG A 191 -1.23 -11.65 5.05
CA ARG A 191 -1.22 -12.78 6.00
C ARG A 191 0.19 -13.06 6.51
N PRO A 192 0.34 -13.61 7.72
CA PRO A 192 1.62 -14.15 8.18
C PRO A 192 2.06 -15.41 7.39
N PRO A 193 3.37 -15.70 7.32
CA PRO A 193 4.49 -14.94 7.87
C PRO A 193 4.77 -13.62 7.14
N PHE A 194 5.09 -12.55 7.87
CA PHE A 194 5.41 -11.25 7.29
C PHE A 194 6.86 -11.25 6.78
N TYR A 195 7.06 -11.04 5.47
CA TYR A 195 8.38 -10.94 4.88
C TYR A 195 8.96 -9.56 5.16
N LEU A 196 10.03 -9.47 5.98
CA LEU A 196 10.70 -8.20 6.24
C LEU A 196 11.22 -7.54 4.96
N GLY A 197 11.70 -8.35 4.00
CA GLY A 197 12.08 -7.86 2.68
C GLY A 197 10.92 -7.23 1.90
N ALA A 198 9.69 -7.74 2.07
CA ALA A 198 8.51 -7.15 1.43
C ALA A 198 8.17 -5.79 2.06
N LEU A 199 8.26 -5.65 3.39
CA LEU A 199 8.08 -4.37 4.08
C LEU A 199 9.12 -3.33 3.67
N LEU A 200 10.40 -3.73 3.60
CA LEU A 200 11.47 -2.83 3.15
C LEU A 200 11.25 -2.35 1.71
N ASN A 201 10.98 -3.26 0.77
CA ASN A 201 10.77 -2.89 -0.63
C ASN A 201 9.49 -2.08 -0.82
N LEU A 202 8.41 -2.39 -0.09
CA LEU A 202 7.19 -1.61 -0.11
C LEU A 202 7.39 -0.20 0.45
N GLY A 203 8.15 -0.07 1.55
CA GLY A 203 8.51 1.21 2.13
C GLY A 203 9.26 2.11 1.14
N LEU A 204 10.26 1.54 0.45
CA LEU A 204 11.01 2.25 -0.61
C LEU A 204 10.10 2.69 -1.76
N LEU A 205 9.20 1.83 -2.23
CA LEU A 205 8.26 2.20 -3.29
C LEU A 205 7.26 3.29 -2.86
N TYR A 206 6.91 3.37 -1.57
CA TYR A 206 6.12 4.49 -1.06
C TYR A 206 6.96 5.77 -0.94
N GLU A 207 8.23 5.67 -0.54
CA GLU A 207 9.16 6.80 -0.49
C GLU A 207 9.41 7.39 -1.89
N ASP A 208 9.66 6.56 -2.90
CA ASP A 208 9.80 6.96 -4.31
C ASP A 208 8.53 7.63 -4.87
N LYS A 209 7.39 7.40 -4.22
CA LYS A 209 6.09 8.02 -4.53
C LYS A 209 5.75 9.19 -3.60
N GLU A 210 6.71 9.64 -2.78
CA GLU A 210 6.59 10.73 -1.80
C GLU A 210 5.49 10.48 -0.74
N ASN A 211 5.07 9.23 -0.58
CA ASN A 211 4.13 8.81 0.46
C ASN A 211 4.92 8.43 1.73
N TYR A 212 5.55 9.43 2.33
CA TYR A 212 6.46 9.29 3.47
C TYR A 212 5.78 8.66 4.69
N LEU A 213 4.50 8.96 4.95
CA LEU A 213 3.74 8.34 6.05
C LEU A 213 3.63 6.82 5.90
N SER A 214 3.34 6.34 4.69
CA SER A 214 3.22 4.89 4.43
C SER A 214 4.59 4.21 4.41
N ALA A 215 5.62 4.91 3.92
CA ALA A 215 7.00 4.44 3.97
C ALA A 215 7.49 4.28 5.42
N GLN A 216 7.28 5.31 6.26
CA GLN A 216 7.59 5.30 7.69
C GLN A 216 6.90 4.12 8.38
N TYR A 217 5.60 3.93 8.15
CA TYR A 217 4.85 2.80 8.71
C TYR A 217 5.49 1.45 8.36
N CYS A 218 5.98 1.28 7.12
CA CYS A 218 6.64 0.06 6.70
C CYS A 218 7.97 -0.15 7.44
N PHE A 219 8.81 0.88 7.53
CA PHE A 219 10.13 0.78 8.18
C PHE A 219 10.03 0.62 9.70
N GLU A 220 9.10 1.30 10.38
CA GLU A 220 8.84 1.09 11.81
C GLU A 220 8.41 -0.35 12.09
N ARG A 221 7.61 -0.96 11.20
CA ARG A 221 7.26 -2.37 11.33
C ARG A 221 8.45 -3.29 11.15
N VAL A 222 9.42 -2.96 10.28
CA VAL A 222 10.67 -3.71 10.18
C VAL A 222 11.42 -3.66 11.52
N LEU A 223 11.57 -2.46 12.10
CA LEU A 223 12.25 -2.28 13.40
C LEU A 223 11.54 -2.95 14.57
N LYS A 224 10.22 -3.13 14.50
CA LYS A 224 9.49 -3.91 15.51
C LYS A 224 9.95 -5.38 15.56
N TYR A 225 10.37 -5.95 14.44
CA TYR A 225 10.84 -7.34 14.35
C TYR A 225 12.36 -7.47 14.36
N ASP A 226 13.07 -6.47 13.82
CA ASP A 226 14.52 -6.38 13.80
C ASP A 226 14.94 -4.96 14.23
N PRO A 227 15.03 -4.68 15.55
CA PRO A 227 15.31 -3.35 16.07
C PRO A 227 16.64 -2.74 15.62
N ASN A 228 17.58 -3.57 15.16
CA ASN A 228 18.90 -3.15 14.72
C ASN A 228 19.02 -3.18 13.18
N ASN A 229 17.91 -3.19 12.44
CA ASN A 229 17.94 -3.20 10.98
C ASN A 229 18.51 -1.88 10.45
N GLU A 230 19.79 -1.89 10.05
CA GLU A 230 20.51 -0.69 9.59
C GLU A 230 19.81 0.03 8.44
N ARG A 231 19.22 -0.72 7.50
CA ARG A 231 18.51 -0.14 6.34
C ARG A 231 17.25 0.60 6.77
N ALA A 232 16.42 -0.02 7.60
CA ALA A 232 15.19 0.62 8.07
C ALA A 232 15.49 1.87 8.92
N LEU A 233 16.54 1.84 9.76
CA LEU A 233 17.00 3.02 10.51
C LEU A 233 17.47 4.14 9.58
N LEU A 234 18.24 3.81 8.54
CA LEU A 234 18.70 4.78 7.55
C LEU A 234 17.52 5.44 6.82
N TYR A 235 16.60 4.65 6.28
CA TYR A 235 15.46 5.19 5.53
C TYR A 235 14.52 6.03 6.39
N LEU A 236 14.32 5.67 7.68
CA LEU A 236 13.56 6.52 8.60
C LEU A 236 14.23 7.86 8.84
N LYS A 237 15.56 7.87 9.01
CA LYS A 237 16.31 9.11 9.17
C LYS A 237 16.22 10.00 7.92
N ASP A 238 16.24 9.39 6.73
CA ASP A 238 16.11 10.12 5.47
C ASP A 238 14.69 10.71 5.31
N ILE A 239 13.66 9.96 5.72
CA ILE A 239 12.28 10.45 5.80
C ILE A 239 12.14 11.58 6.83
N GLU A 240 12.75 11.47 8.01
CA GLU A 240 12.73 12.51 9.04
C GLU A 240 13.41 13.78 8.54
N ALA A 241 14.58 13.67 7.90
CA ALA A 241 15.30 14.80 7.32
C ALA A 241 14.54 15.46 6.16
N THR A 242 13.83 14.66 5.35
CA THR A 242 12.97 15.16 4.27
C THR A 242 11.71 15.82 4.83
N SER A 243 11.13 15.25 5.88
CA SER A 243 10.02 15.86 6.61
C SER A 243 10.46 17.20 7.20
N ASP A 244 11.64 17.27 7.81
CA ASP A 244 12.24 18.50 8.33
C ASP A 244 12.53 19.55 7.23
N MET A 245 12.71 19.14 5.96
CA MET A 245 12.80 20.07 4.81
C MET A 245 11.45 20.64 4.36
N TYR A 246 10.33 19.97 4.68
CA TYR A 246 8.97 20.47 4.48
C TYR A 246 8.33 21.05 5.75
N TYR A 247 8.94 20.84 6.92
CA TYR A 247 8.70 21.62 8.14
C TYR A 247 9.38 22.98 7.99
N ASP A 248 8.81 23.84 7.15
CA ASP A 248 9.11 25.26 7.28
C ASP A 248 8.49 25.74 8.60
N GLU A 249 9.31 25.80 9.66
CA GLU A 249 8.92 26.40 10.94
C GLU A 249 8.30 27.78 10.73
N GLU A 250 8.67 28.54 9.69
CA GLU A 250 8.00 29.80 9.37
C GLU A 250 6.57 29.57 8.88
N SER A 251 6.32 28.68 7.93
CA SER A 251 4.96 28.39 7.43
C SER A 251 4.04 27.87 8.55
N VAL A 252 4.53 27.00 9.43
CA VAL A 252 3.74 26.48 10.57
C VAL A 252 3.55 27.57 11.61
N LYS A 253 4.57 28.38 11.93
CA LYS A 253 4.40 29.55 12.81
C LYS A 253 3.46 30.59 12.20
N GLN A 254 3.48 30.78 10.88
CA GLN A 254 2.59 31.69 10.16
C GLN A 254 1.15 31.15 10.17
N GLN A 255 0.97 29.85 9.94
CA GLN A 255 -0.33 29.19 10.00
C GLN A 255 -0.89 29.19 11.43
N GLN A 256 -0.09 28.87 12.44
CA GLN A 256 -0.48 28.96 13.85
C GLN A 256 -0.78 30.40 14.27
N LYS A 257 0.01 31.38 13.79
CA LYS A 257 -0.25 32.80 14.05
C LYS A 257 -1.53 33.27 13.36
N MET A 258 -1.81 32.78 12.16
CA MET A 258 -3.07 33.03 11.44
C MET A 258 -4.25 32.38 12.17
N GLU A 259 -4.12 31.13 12.60
CA GLU A 259 -5.16 30.40 13.34
C GLU A 259 -5.44 31.03 14.71
N GLN A 260 -4.40 31.48 15.43
CA GLN A 260 -4.55 32.26 16.66
C GLN A 260 -5.22 33.61 16.43
N LEU A 261 -4.94 34.26 15.30
CA LEU A 261 -5.58 35.52 14.92
C LEU A 261 -7.07 35.31 14.59
N LEU A 262 -7.41 34.28 13.82
CA LEU A 262 -8.79 33.95 13.46
C LEU A 262 -9.63 33.56 14.68
N ASN A 263 -9.05 32.83 15.65
CA ASN A 263 -9.72 32.45 16.90
C ASN A 263 -9.83 33.59 17.93
N ARG A 264 -9.30 34.78 17.64
CA ARG A 264 -9.36 35.90 18.58
C ARG A 264 -10.77 36.50 18.62
N PRO A 265 -11.35 36.69 19.83
CA PRO A 265 -12.70 37.24 19.96
C PRO A 265 -12.82 38.64 19.38
N VAL A 266 -13.93 38.93 18.68
CA VAL A 266 -14.20 40.29 18.14
C VAL A 266 -14.34 41.34 19.25
N THR A 267 -14.58 40.92 20.49
CA THR A 267 -14.65 41.78 21.69
C THR A 267 -13.30 42.35 22.10
N ASP A 268 -12.19 41.73 21.68
CA ASP A 268 -10.83 42.15 22.02
C ASP A 268 -10.35 43.35 21.20
N PHE A 269 -11.19 43.84 20.29
CA PHE A 269 -10.87 44.92 19.37
C PHE A 269 -11.75 46.14 19.61
N GLU A 270 -11.22 47.30 19.24
CA GLU A 270 -11.88 48.60 19.39
C GLU A 270 -13.01 48.77 18.37
N LEU A 271 -14.18 48.25 18.72
CA LEU A 271 -15.42 48.42 17.97
C LEU A 271 -16.41 49.27 18.77
N SER A 272 -17.23 50.06 18.07
CA SER A 272 -18.30 50.81 18.71
C SER A 272 -19.25 49.85 19.44
N VAL A 273 -19.89 50.35 20.50
CA VAL A 273 -20.87 49.57 21.30
C VAL A 273 -21.99 49.01 20.41
N ARG A 274 -22.36 49.74 19.35
CA ARG A 274 -23.34 49.31 18.35
C ARG A 274 -22.83 48.12 17.55
N SER A 275 -21.65 48.23 16.94
CA SER A 275 -21.07 47.16 16.11
C SER A 275 -20.88 45.87 16.90
N ARG A 276 -20.39 45.95 18.16
CA ARG A 276 -20.24 44.77 19.03
C ARG A 276 -21.56 44.08 19.37
N ASN A 277 -22.58 44.85 19.75
CA ASN A 277 -23.88 44.28 20.07
C ASN A 277 -24.54 43.62 18.86
N CYS A 278 -24.33 44.18 17.67
CA CYS A 278 -24.84 43.60 16.43
C CYS A 278 -24.11 42.29 16.07
N LEU A 279 -22.78 42.24 16.13
CA LEU A 279 -22.00 41.01 15.87
C LEU A 279 -22.38 39.89 16.84
N ALA A 280 -22.49 40.19 18.14
CA ALA A 280 -22.92 39.22 19.15
C ALA A 280 -24.35 38.71 18.91
N THR A 281 -25.27 39.55 18.42
CA THR A 281 -26.63 39.13 18.07
C THR A 281 -26.65 38.19 16.85
N MET A 282 -25.68 38.32 15.96
CA MET A 282 -25.52 37.47 14.77
C MET A 282 -24.73 36.18 15.05
N GLY A 283 -24.28 35.96 16.29
CA GLY A 283 -23.45 34.81 16.66
C GLY A 283 -22.05 34.85 16.05
N ILE A 284 -21.53 36.06 15.80
CA ILE A 284 -20.18 36.29 15.28
C ILE A 284 -19.30 36.63 16.48
N ASP A 285 -18.55 35.64 16.95
CA ASP A 285 -17.77 35.74 18.18
C ASP A 285 -16.27 35.95 17.91
N THR A 286 -15.77 35.53 16.74
CA THR A 286 -14.34 35.55 16.38
C THR A 286 -14.05 36.27 15.06
N LEU A 287 -12.78 36.63 14.81
CA LEU A 287 -12.34 37.13 13.50
C LEU A 287 -12.54 36.08 12.39
N GLY A 288 -12.45 34.79 12.71
CA GLY A 288 -12.74 33.69 11.81
C GLY A 288 -14.19 33.73 11.29
N ASP A 289 -15.15 33.95 12.18
CA ASP A 289 -16.57 34.04 11.80
C ASP A 289 -16.82 35.19 10.81
N LEU A 290 -16.10 36.31 10.94
CA LEU A 290 -16.15 37.45 10.01
C LEU A 290 -15.56 37.12 8.62
N THR A 291 -14.64 36.17 8.53
CA THR A 291 -14.11 35.70 7.25
C THR A 291 -15.02 34.70 6.53
N GLU A 292 -16.00 34.13 7.23
CA GLU A 292 -16.97 33.15 6.71
C GLU A 292 -18.36 33.74 6.40
N ILE A 293 -18.59 35.02 6.66
CA ILE A 293 -19.83 35.73 6.38
C ILE A 293 -19.66 36.75 5.26
N SER A 294 -20.70 36.97 4.45
CA SER A 294 -20.68 38.01 3.42
C SER A 294 -21.04 39.39 3.98
N GLU A 295 -20.55 40.45 3.34
CA GLU A 295 -20.92 41.82 3.72
C GLU A 295 -22.44 42.07 3.59
N GLN A 296 -23.11 41.38 2.66
CA GLN A 296 -24.56 41.48 2.48
C GLN A 296 -25.33 40.86 3.66
N GLU A 297 -24.86 39.75 4.21
CA GLU A 297 -25.46 39.12 5.38
C GLU A 297 -25.25 39.98 6.65
N LEU A 298 -24.09 40.61 6.81
CA LEU A 298 -23.86 41.58 7.88
C LEU A 298 -24.83 42.77 7.79
N LEU A 299 -25.03 43.32 6.59
CA LEU A 299 -25.98 44.42 6.36
C LEU A 299 -27.45 44.02 6.54
N SER A 300 -27.78 42.73 6.40
CA SER A 300 -29.13 42.21 6.67
C SER A 300 -29.45 42.12 8.17
N GLY A 301 -28.43 42.20 9.02
CA GLY A 301 -28.56 42.06 10.45
C GLY A 301 -29.27 43.23 11.13
N LYS A 302 -30.11 42.91 12.12
CA LYS A 302 -30.93 43.88 12.84
C LYS A 302 -30.07 44.96 13.51
N ASN A 303 -30.28 46.22 13.14
CA ASN A 303 -29.55 47.41 13.63
C ASN A 303 -28.07 47.49 13.21
N PHE A 304 -27.61 46.63 12.29
CA PHE A 304 -26.31 46.77 11.64
C PHE A 304 -26.44 47.71 10.45
N GLY A 305 -25.58 48.72 10.34
CA GLY A 305 -25.68 49.75 9.31
C GLY A 305 -24.33 50.02 8.65
N GLU A 306 -24.34 50.87 7.61
CA GLU A 306 -23.16 51.16 6.79
C GLU A 306 -21.95 51.64 7.60
N THR A 307 -22.19 52.41 8.66
CA THR A 307 -21.13 52.87 9.57
C THR A 307 -20.49 51.72 10.36
N SER A 308 -21.28 50.74 10.79
CA SER A 308 -20.77 49.52 11.45
C SER A 308 -20.04 48.61 10.46
N LEU A 309 -20.49 48.54 9.20
CA LEU A 309 -19.79 47.79 8.16
C LEU A 309 -18.39 48.38 7.88
N VAL A 310 -18.29 49.71 7.80
CA VAL A 310 -17.00 50.39 7.60
C VAL A 310 -16.05 50.14 8.79
N GLU A 311 -16.55 50.17 10.02
CA GLU A 311 -15.76 49.82 11.22
C GLU A 311 -15.22 48.39 11.17
N VAL A 312 -16.07 47.41 10.80
CA VAL A 312 -15.68 46.00 10.69
C VAL A 312 -14.70 45.78 9.53
N ARG A 313 -14.91 46.46 8.39
CA ARG A 313 -13.99 46.38 7.25
C ARG A 313 -12.59 46.91 7.60
N GLU A 314 -12.52 48.01 8.33
CA GLU A 314 -11.25 48.59 8.75
C GLU A 314 -10.54 47.73 9.81
N LEU A 315 -11.30 47.12 10.72
CA LEU A 315 -10.79 46.13 11.66
C LEU A 315 -10.11 44.95 10.94
N MET A 316 -10.81 44.38 9.95
CA MET A 316 -10.31 43.24 9.16
C MET A 316 -9.07 43.63 8.37
N ARG A 317 -9.08 44.81 7.73
CA ARG A 317 -7.93 45.33 6.96
C ARG A 317 -6.71 45.56 7.84
N THR A 318 -6.87 46.06 9.06
CA THR A 318 -5.77 46.27 10.02
C THR A 318 -5.03 44.97 10.35
N HIS A 319 -5.71 43.83 10.21
CA HIS A 319 -5.17 42.49 10.45
C HIS A 319 -4.87 41.71 9.17
N GLY A 320 -4.93 42.37 8.00
CA GLY A 320 -4.64 41.75 6.70
C GLY A 320 -5.71 40.76 6.21
N LEU A 321 -6.91 40.81 6.77
CA LEU A 321 -8.03 39.93 6.45
C LEU A 321 -9.11 40.68 5.64
N THR A 322 -9.93 39.92 4.91
CA THR A 322 -11.11 40.45 4.20
C THR A 322 -12.37 39.71 4.65
N ILE A 323 -13.50 40.43 4.73
CA ILE A 323 -14.81 39.83 5.02
C ILE A 323 -15.18 38.86 3.89
N GLY A 324 -15.60 37.64 4.23
CA GLY A 324 -15.93 36.60 3.25
C GLY A 324 -14.73 35.96 2.53
N GLN A 325 -13.50 36.13 3.03
CA GLN A 325 -12.31 35.55 2.42
C GLN A 325 -12.34 34.01 2.32
N TYR A 326 -13.06 33.33 3.21
CA TYR A 326 -13.19 31.86 3.22
C TYR A 326 -14.63 31.38 2.90
N LEU A 327 -15.49 32.26 2.37
CA LEU A 327 -16.90 31.95 2.03
C LEU A 327 -17.04 30.73 1.09
N HIS A 328 -16.03 30.48 0.24
CA HIS A 328 -16.05 29.45 -0.81
C HIS A 328 -15.54 28.07 -0.37
N GLU A 329 -14.98 27.90 0.84
CA GLU A 329 -14.54 26.58 1.32
C GLU A 329 -15.72 25.70 1.77
N LYS A 330 -16.85 26.29 2.16
CA LYS A 330 -18.11 25.58 2.45
C LYS A 330 -18.95 25.21 1.22
N GLN A 331 -18.59 25.69 0.03
CA GLN A 331 -19.36 25.48 -1.22
C GLN A 331 -18.55 24.75 -2.32
N ARG A 332 -17.63 23.86 -1.97
CA ARG A 332 -17.06 22.92 -2.95
C ARG A 332 -17.99 21.73 -3.17
N GLU A 333 -19.13 21.99 -3.81
CA GLU A 333 -19.73 21.03 -4.74
C GLU A 333 -19.35 21.48 -6.16
N PRO A 334 -18.77 20.62 -7.02
CA PRO A 334 -18.42 21.01 -8.37
C PRO A 334 -19.66 20.96 -9.27
N ASN A 335 -20.35 22.09 -9.44
CA ASN A 335 -21.30 22.28 -10.53
C ASN A 335 -20.83 23.43 -11.42
N VAL A 336 -20.41 23.11 -12.64
CA VAL A 336 -20.40 24.08 -13.74
C VAL A 336 -21.72 23.89 -14.48
N GLU A 337 -22.56 24.92 -14.46
CA GLU A 337 -23.84 25.00 -15.17
C GLU A 337 -23.63 24.91 -16.70
N PHE A 338 -24.09 23.83 -17.35
CA PHE A 338 -24.31 23.78 -18.80
C PHE A 338 -25.75 24.18 -19.08
N ARG A 339 -26.04 25.49 -19.12
CA ARG A 339 -27.42 25.98 -19.21
C ARG A 339 -28.05 25.96 -20.61
N ASP A 340 -27.35 25.54 -21.66
CA ASP A 340 -27.84 25.66 -23.05
C ASP A 340 -27.72 24.39 -23.93
N LEU A 341 -27.67 23.19 -23.35
CA LEU A 341 -27.60 21.93 -24.13
C LEU A 341 -28.99 21.32 -24.36
N SER A 342 -29.25 20.81 -25.56
CA SER A 342 -30.49 20.10 -25.89
C SER A 342 -30.66 18.82 -25.05
N PRO A 343 -31.89 18.32 -24.85
CA PRO A 343 -32.13 17.11 -24.05
C PRO A 343 -31.35 15.87 -24.55
N GLU A 344 -31.10 15.79 -25.86
CA GLU A 344 -30.33 14.72 -26.47
C GLU A 344 -28.82 14.81 -26.17
N GLU A 345 -28.27 16.02 -26.06
CA GLU A 345 -26.87 16.25 -25.71
C GLU A 345 -26.61 16.00 -24.21
N GLN A 346 -27.55 16.39 -23.34
CA GLN A 346 -27.48 16.09 -21.91
C GLN A 346 -27.48 14.58 -21.65
N ALA A 347 -28.31 13.83 -22.39
CA ALA A 347 -28.34 12.37 -22.29
C ALA A 347 -27.01 11.72 -22.71
N LYS A 348 -26.33 12.27 -23.72
CA LYS A 348 -25.00 11.77 -24.15
C LYS A 348 -23.91 12.04 -23.11
N LEU A 349 -23.90 13.22 -22.49
CA LEU A 349 -22.88 13.58 -21.49
C LEU A 349 -23.06 12.83 -20.16
N ALA A 350 -24.28 12.39 -19.85
CA ALA A 350 -24.59 11.57 -18.66
C ALA A 350 -24.17 10.09 -18.80
N LEU A 351 -23.75 9.64 -19.99
CA LEU A 351 -23.30 8.26 -20.18
C LEU A 351 -22.00 7.98 -19.38
N PRO A 352 -21.85 6.77 -18.82
CA PRO A 352 -20.64 6.41 -18.10
C PRO A 352 -19.47 6.20 -19.06
N VAL A 353 -18.26 6.54 -18.61
CA VAL A 353 -17.02 6.39 -19.41
C VAL A 353 -16.74 4.94 -19.80
N SER A 354 -17.34 3.96 -19.11
CA SER A 354 -17.26 2.55 -19.48
C SER A 354 -17.83 2.24 -20.87
N GLU A 355 -18.77 3.03 -21.37
CA GLU A 355 -19.36 2.87 -22.72
C GLU A 355 -18.34 3.07 -23.85
N LEU A 356 -17.28 3.83 -23.60
CA LEU A 356 -16.21 4.05 -24.60
C LEU A 356 -15.34 2.81 -24.87
N ASN A 357 -15.55 1.71 -24.13
CA ASN A 357 -14.82 0.44 -24.29
C ASN A 357 -13.29 0.62 -24.35
N LEU A 358 -12.77 1.52 -23.51
CA LEU A 358 -11.36 1.86 -23.47
C LEU A 358 -10.48 0.68 -23.04
N SER A 359 -9.22 0.69 -23.49
CA SER A 359 -8.17 -0.22 -23.03
C SER A 359 -8.00 -0.17 -21.51
N VAL A 360 -7.43 -1.24 -20.94
CA VAL A 360 -7.19 -1.36 -19.49
C VAL A 360 -6.38 -0.16 -18.96
N ARG A 361 -5.42 0.34 -19.75
CA ARG A 361 -4.59 1.50 -19.40
C ARG A 361 -5.43 2.78 -19.33
N SER A 362 -6.18 3.08 -20.38
CA SER A 362 -7.00 4.30 -20.49
C SER A 362 -8.15 4.28 -19.48
N ARG A 363 -8.74 3.11 -19.20
CA ARG A 363 -9.76 2.93 -18.15
C ARG A 363 -9.22 3.14 -16.74
N LYS A 364 -8.03 2.59 -16.42
CA LYS A 364 -7.36 2.83 -15.12
C LYS A 364 -7.04 4.31 -14.92
N CYS A 365 -6.72 5.06 -15.99
CA CYS A 365 -6.54 6.51 -15.93
C CYS A 365 -7.83 7.25 -15.57
N MET A 366 -8.95 6.93 -16.23
CA MET A 366 -10.26 7.56 -15.95
C MET A 366 -10.69 7.39 -14.50
N ASN A 367 -10.52 6.18 -13.95
CA ASN A 367 -10.79 5.91 -12.55
C ASN A 367 -9.88 6.72 -11.60
N ARG A 368 -8.61 6.92 -11.96
CA ARG A 368 -7.65 7.68 -11.16
C ARG A 368 -7.94 9.18 -11.16
N LEU A 369 -8.37 9.71 -12.29
CA LEU A 369 -8.75 11.13 -12.43
C LEU A 369 -10.17 11.42 -11.89
N GLY A 370 -10.85 10.41 -11.35
CA GLY A 370 -12.22 10.53 -10.85
C GLY A 370 -13.23 10.84 -11.94
N ILE A 371 -12.96 10.42 -13.18
CA ILE A 371 -13.81 10.69 -14.34
C ILE A 371 -14.75 9.49 -14.54
N ALA A 372 -16.02 9.67 -14.17
CA ALA A 372 -17.06 8.65 -14.23
C ALA A 372 -17.97 8.80 -15.46
N THR A 373 -18.16 10.03 -15.96
CA THR A 373 -19.09 10.35 -17.07
C THR A 373 -18.41 10.95 -18.29
N LEU A 374 -19.05 10.84 -19.46
CA LEU A 374 -18.57 11.49 -20.70
C LEU A 374 -18.51 13.02 -20.55
N GLY A 375 -19.43 13.61 -19.80
CA GLY A 375 -19.41 15.05 -19.48
C GLY A 375 -18.18 15.48 -18.71
N GLU A 376 -17.76 14.70 -17.70
CA GLU A 376 -16.52 14.97 -16.97
C GLU A 376 -15.29 14.83 -17.86
N LEU A 377 -15.29 13.86 -18.78
CA LEU A 377 -14.18 13.61 -19.70
C LEU A 377 -14.00 14.75 -20.72
N VAL A 378 -15.09 15.21 -21.33
CA VAL A 378 -15.10 16.31 -22.31
C VAL A 378 -14.63 17.63 -21.69
N ASN A 379 -14.77 17.79 -20.37
CA ASN A 379 -14.29 18.97 -19.65
C ASN A 379 -12.78 19.00 -19.38
N ARG A 380 -12.06 17.90 -19.65
CA ARG A 380 -10.61 17.82 -19.50
C ARG A 380 -9.90 18.27 -20.76
N THR A 381 -8.73 18.89 -20.59
CA THR A 381 -7.84 19.22 -21.70
C THR A 381 -6.86 18.07 -21.99
N PRO A 382 -6.34 17.96 -23.22
CA PRO A 382 -5.29 17.00 -23.55
C PRO A 382 -4.07 17.08 -22.62
N ASP A 383 -3.67 18.31 -22.24
CA ASP A 383 -2.56 18.55 -21.32
C ASP A 383 -2.86 18.08 -19.89
N GLU A 384 -4.10 18.28 -19.41
CA GLU A 384 -4.54 17.74 -18.11
C GLU A 384 -4.48 16.20 -18.10
N LEU A 385 -4.89 15.54 -19.19
CA LEU A 385 -4.82 14.09 -19.30
C LEU A 385 -3.37 13.60 -19.44
N LEU A 386 -2.54 14.28 -20.22
CA LEU A 386 -1.10 13.98 -20.37
C LEU A 386 -0.28 14.25 -19.09
N SER A 387 -0.75 15.14 -18.22
CA SER A 387 -0.16 15.35 -16.90
C SER A 387 -0.45 14.19 -15.93
N ALA A 388 -1.38 13.30 -16.25
CA ALA A 388 -1.70 12.14 -15.43
C ALA A 388 -0.58 11.08 -15.53
N LYS A 389 -0.05 10.67 -14.37
CA LYS A 389 1.02 9.66 -14.28
C LYS A 389 0.64 8.37 -15.03
N ASN A 390 1.54 7.87 -15.89
CA ASN A 390 1.38 6.68 -16.75
C ASN A 390 0.30 6.79 -17.84
N PHE A 391 -0.10 8.02 -18.20
CA PHE A 391 -0.92 8.31 -19.36
C PHE A 391 -0.05 8.85 -20.50
N GLY A 392 -0.03 8.14 -21.63
CA GLY A 392 0.79 8.48 -22.78
C GLY A 392 -0.03 8.97 -23.97
N VAL A 393 0.65 9.50 -24.98
CA VAL A 393 0.05 9.98 -26.23
C VAL A 393 -0.82 8.91 -26.92
N THR A 394 -0.47 7.64 -26.79
CA THR A 394 -1.26 6.51 -27.33
C THR A 394 -2.63 6.37 -26.66
N SER A 395 -2.71 6.60 -25.34
CA SER A 395 -3.99 6.59 -24.60
C SER A 395 -4.80 7.85 -24.90
N LEU A 396 -4.14 9.00 -25.08
CA LEU A 396 -4.80 10.23 -25.50
C LEU A 396 -5.45 10.08 -26.88
N ASN A 397 -4.74 9.51 -27.84
CA ASN A 397 -5.27 9.27 -29.18
C ASN A 397 -6.42 8.26 -29.17
N GLU A 398 -6.31 7.19 -28.36
CA GLU A 398 -7.42 6.25 -28.15
C GLU A 398 -8.68 6.96 -27.61
N ILE A 399 -8.53 7.87 -26.65
CA ILE A 399 -9.66 8.63 -26.11
C ILE A 399 -10.24 9.60 -27.14
N ARG A 400 -9.39 10.27 -27.94
CA ARG A 400 -9.85 11.13 -29.04
C ARG A 400 -10.65 10.37 -30.07
N ASP A 401 -10.16 9.20 -30.50
CA ASP A 401 -10.85 8.36 -31.48
C ASP A 401 -12.20 7.90 -30.94
N ARG A 402 -12.25 7.43 -29.69
CA ARG A 402 -13.49 6.96 -29.04
C ARG A 402 -14.48 8.07 -28.74
N LEU A 403 -14.02 9.27 -28.36
CA LEU A 403 -14.90 10.44 -28.22
C LEU A 403 -15.44 10.89 -29.59
N GLY A 404 -14.61 10.80 -30.64
CA GLY A 404 -14.99 11.09 -32.02
C GLY A 404 -16.13 10.20 -32.54
N ASP A 405 -16.12 8.90 -32.20
CA ASP A 405 -17.20 7.97 -32.52
C ASP A 405 -18.56 8.41 -31.92
N HIS A 406 -18.53 9.15 -30.81
CA HIS A 406 -19.70 9.71 -30.13
C HIS A 406 -20.01 11.17 -30.51
N GLY A 407 -19.22 11.76 -31.42
CA GLY A 407 -19.34 13.15 -31.85
C GLY A 407 -18.92 14.16 -30.77
N LEU A 408 -18.09 13.73 -29.81
CA LEU A 408 -17.59 14.54 -28.70
C LEU A 408 -16.09 14.84 -28.88
N LYS A 409 -15.60 15.88 -28.24
CA LYS A 409 -14.18 16.26 -28.23
C LYS A 409 -13.74 16.68 -26.83
N LEU A 410 -12.44 16.60 -26.55
CA LEU A 410 -11.88 17.15 -25.33
C LEU A 410 -11.92 18.68 -25.35
N ARG A 411 -11.79 19.29 -24.18
CA ARG A 411 -11.73 20.74 -24.05
C ARG A 411 -10.43 21.24 -24.70
N ASN A 412 -10.54 22.23 -25.57
CA ASN A 412 -9.43 22.83 -26.34
C ASN A 412 -8.80 21.88 -27.39
N ASP A 413 -9.59 20.97 -27.96
CA ASP A 413 -9.15 19.94 -28.93
C ASP A 413 -9.75 20.10 -30.35
#